data_AF-A0A7S2PNX3-F1
#
_entry.id   AF-A0A7S2PNX3-F1
#
_cell.length_a   1.000
_cell.length_b   1.000
_cell.length_c   1.000
_cell.angle_alpha   90.00
_cell.angle_beta   90.00
_cell.angle_gamma   90.00
#
_symmetry.space_group_name_H-M   'P 1'
#
loop_
_entity.id
_entity.type
_entity.pdbx_description
1 polymer ?
#
loop_
_entity_poly.entity_id
_entity_poly.type
_entity_poly.pdbx_seq_one_letter_code
_entity_poly.pdbx_strand_id
1 'polypeptide(L)'
;LEYSANYFDKMVHISARCRLTLAEERRILDMCTEIRRTLEIVDEEVKELRFRLWGQWGQLKLQRYAEILSSSAAEKDTSYQEFKEVDSWVRALVRKLRAAQLPATRDDVKYHVLQLLGDYKFDLASLLSLDNRGAYLERLAGTDGAGP
;
A
#
# COMPACT_ATOMS: atom_id res chain seq x y z
N LEU A 1 -7.71 1.59 13.46
CA LEU A 1 -7.24 1.03 12.17
C LEU A 1 -5.82 1.54 11.92
N GLU A 2 -4.81 0.85 12.47
CA GLU A 2 -3.37 1.22 12.45
C GLU A 2 -2.55 0.40 11.42
N TYR A 3 -3.18 -0.13 10.36
CA TYR A 3 -2.91 -1.52 9.96
C TYR A 3 -2.29 -1.79 8.57
N SER A 4 -1.59 -0.89 7.86
CA SER A 4 -0.98 -1.31 6.58
C SER A 4 0.54 -1.10 6.45
N ALA A 5 1.06 0.08 6.78
CA ALA A 5 2.49 0.36 6.72
C ALA A 5 3.25 -0.44 7.80
N ASN A 6 2.80 -0.28 9.04
CA ASN A 6 3.25 -1.07 10.19
C ASN A 6 2.92 -2.57 10.01
N TYR A 7 1.90 -2.91 9.23
CA TYR A 7 1.56 -4.31 8.95
C TYR A 7 2.50 -4.95 7.93
N PHE A 8 2.87 -4.25 6.86
CA PHE A 8 3.89 -4.72 5.92
C PHE A 8 5.22 -4.98 6.64
N ASP A 9 5.70 -4.03 7.43
CA ASP A 9 6.96 -4.18 8.18
C ASP A 9 6.87 -5.33 9.21
N LYS A 10 5.71 -5.51 9.86
CA LYS A 10 5.45 -6.67 10.73
C LYS A 10 5.48 -7.99 9.95
N MET A 11 4.89 -8.05 8.76
CA MET A 11 4.85 -9.27 7.95
C MET A 11 6.24 -9.63 7.41
N VAL A 12 7.02 -8.64 6.99
CA VAL A 12 8.44 -8.80 6.65
C VAL A 12 9.21 -9.34 7.86
N HIS A 13 9.03 -8.74 9.04
CA HIS A 13 9.65 -9.22 10.28
C HIS A 13 9.27 -10.68 10.60
N ILE A 14 7.98 -11.03 10.51
CA ILE A 14 7.49 -12.38 10.79
C ILE A 14 8.13 -13.39 9.82
N SER A 15 8.18 -13.09 8.52
CA SER A 15 8.85 -13.95 7.54
C SER A 15 10.35 -14.13 7.83
N ALA A 16 11.03 -13.08 8.32
CA ALA A 16 12.47 -13.11 8.54
C ALA A 16 12.88 -13.75 9.89
N ARG A 17 12.03 -13.71 10.91
CA ARG A 17 12.42 -14.01 12.31
C ARG A 17 11.60 -15.09 13.01
N CYS A 18 10.43 -15.44 12.50
CA CYS A 18 9.62 -16.50 13.10
C CYS A 18 9.97 -17.86 12.49
N ARG A 19 9.86 -18.93 13.30
CA ARG A 19 9.90 -20.31 12.79
C ARG A 19 8.56 -20.62 12.14
N LEU A 20 8.51 -20.53 10.83
CA LEU A 20 7.35 -20.85 10.00
C LEU A 20 7.63 -22.13 9.21
N THR A 21 6.57 -22.86 8.88
CA THR A 21 6.65 -23.88 7.81
C THR A 21 6.86 -23.21 6.45
N LEU A 22 7.39 -23.94 5.47
CA LEU A 22 7.57 -23.43 4.10
C LEU A 22 6.24 -22.94 3.49
N ALA A 23 5.13 -23.60 3.80
CA ALA A 23 3.81 -23.23 3.31
C ALA A 23 3.31 -21.92 3.92
N GLU A 24 3.47 -21.74 5.24
CA GLU A 24 3.13 -20.49 5.92
C GLU A 24 4.00 -19.33 5.44
N GLU A 25 5.28 -19.58 5.25
CA GLU A 25 6.21 -18.55 4.81
C GLU A 25 5.93 -18.08 3.38
N ARG A 26 5.62 -19.00 2.46
CA ARG A 26 5.15 -18.64 1.12
C ARG A 26 3.88 -17.79 1.17
N ARG A 27 2.89 -18.19 1.96
CA ARG A 27 1.65 -17.42 2.11
C ARG A 27 1.92 -15.99 2.61
N ILE A 28 2.85 -15.82 3.55
CA ILE A 28 3.22 -14.49 4.06
C ILE A 28 3.92 -13.67 2.97
N LEU A 29 4.82 -14.28 2.19
CA LEU A 29 5.49 -13.59 1.08
C LEU A 29 4.52 -13.18 -0.02
N ASP A 30 3.53 -14.03 -0.34
CA ASP A 30 2.47 -13.71 -1.30
C ASP A 30 1.68 -12.48 -0.81
N MET A 31 1.27 -12.47 0.47
CA MET A 31 0.59 -11.32 1.08
C MET A 31 1.45 -10.05 1.04
N CYS A 32 2.74 -10.15 1.36
CA CYS A 32 3.65 -9.00 1.29
C CYS A 32 3.79 -8.48 -0.15
N THR A 33 3.82 -9.36 -1.14
CA THR A 33 3.90 -9.01 -2.56
C THR A 33 2.64 -8.29 -3.02
N GLU A 34 1.47 -8.78 -2.63
CA GLU A 34 0.18 -8.13 -2.90
C GLU A 34 0.10 -6.73 -2.27
N ILE A 35 0.53 -6.60 -1.00
CA ILE A 35 0.55 -5.32 -0.27
C ILE A 35 1.50 -4.34 -0.95
N ARG A 36 2.72 -4.78 -1.30
CA ARG A 36 3.71 -3.97 -2.02
C ARG A 36 3.15 -3.45 -3.34
N ARG A 37 2.55 -4.33 -4.16
CA ARG A 37 2.00 -3.94 -5.46
C ARG A 37 0.82 -2.97 -5.31
N THR A 38 -0.01 -3.15 -4.29
CA THR A 38 -1.09 -2.21 -3.95
C THR A 38 -0.53 -0.83 -3.66
N LEU A 39 0.51 -0.78 -2.84
CA LEU A 39 1.15 0.46 -2.43
C LEU A 39 1.88 1.16 -3.59
N GLU A 40 2.54 0.42 -4.48
CA GLU A 40 3.16 0.95 -5.70
C GLU A 40 2.12 1.68 -6.58
N ILE A 41 0.96 1.04 -6.83
CA ILE A 41 -0.12 1.65 -7.63
C ILE A 41 -0.66 2.92 -6.97
N VAL A 42 -0.84 2.92 -5.64
CA VAL A 42 -1.34 4.10 -4.93
C VAL A 42 -0.27 5.22 -4.89
N ASP A 43 1.00 4.89 -4.72
CA ASP A 43 2.10 5.85 -4.71
C ASP A 43 2.25 6.56 -6.05
N GLU A 44 2.16 5.84 -7.18
CA GLU A 44 2.15 6.44 -8.52
C GLU A 44 1.03 7.48 -8.68
N GLU A 45 -0.16 7.17 -8.20
CA GLU A 45 -1.34 8.02 -8.30
C GLU A 45 -1.24 9.25 -7.38
N VAL A 46 -0.68 9.08 -6.17
CA VAL A 46 -0.39 10.19 -5.26
C VAL A 46 0.70 11.09 -5.84
N LYS A 47 1.74 10.53 -6.47
CA LYS A 47 2.78 11.30 -7.18
C LYS A 47 2.19 12.11 -8.33
N GLU A 48 1.33 11.51 -9.15
CA GLU A 48 0.63 12.23 -10.22
C GLU A 48 -0.26 13.34 -9.67
N LEU A 49 -0.96 13.09 -8.56
CA LEU A 49 -1.75 14.11 -7.88
C LEU A 49 -0.87 15.27 -7.38
N ARG A 50 0.24 14.99 -6.72
CA ARG A 50 1.22 15.99 -6.24
C ARG A 50 1.79 16.81 -7.41
N PHE A 51 2.07 16.16 -8.53
CA PHE A 51 2.56 16.83 -9.73
C PHE A 51 1.51 17.78 -10.33
N ARG A 52 0.24 17.35 -10.40
CA ARG A 52 -0.87 18.20 -10.84
C ARG A 52 -1.14 19.36 -9.88
N LEU A 53 -1.00 19.11 -8.57
CA LEU A 53 -1.22 20.07 -7.48
C LEU A 53 0.11 20.66 -6.98
N TRP A 54 0.85 21.29 -7.87
CA TRP A 54 2.12 21.95 -7.54
C TRP A 54 1.93 23.38 -6.98
N GLY A 55 2.91 23.85 -6.21
CA GLY A 55 2.90 25.20 -5.59
C GLY A 55 2.10 25.30 -4.27
N GLN A 56 2.06 26.51 -3.69
CA GLN A 56 1.45 26.76 -2.37
C GLN A 56 -0.05 26.43 -2.32
N TRP A 57 -0.80 26.77 -3.38
CA TRP A 57 -2.22 26.43 -3.49
C TRP A 57 -2.46 24.91 -3.61
N GLY A 58 -1.57 24.21 -4.30
CA GLY A 58 -1.61 22.76 -4.42
C GLY A 58 -1.36 22.05 -3.08
N GLN A 59 -0.42 22.54 -2.29
CA GLN A 59 -0.15 22.03 -0.94
C GLN A 59 -1.36 22.17 0.00
N LEU A 60 -2.03 23.32 0.00
CA LEU A 60 -3.27 23.52 0.77
C LEU A 60 -4.38 22.56 0.31
N LYS A 61 -4.50 22.34 -1.00
CA LYS A 61 -5.49 21.40 -1.55
C LYS A 61 -5.20 19.95 -1.13
N LEU A 62 -3.93 19.54 -1.13
CA LEU A 62 -3.50 18.22 -0.64
C LEU A 62 -3.77 18.04 0.86
N GLN A 63 -3.55 19.08 1.67
CA GLN A 63 -3.90 19.07 3.10
C GLN A 63 -5.41 18.87 3.30
N ARG A 64 -6.24 19.61 2.57
CA ARG A 64 -7.70 19.42 2.60
C ARG A 64 -8.12 18.01 2.19
N TYR A 65 -7.46 17.43 1.20
CA TYR A 65 -7.74 16.05 0.80
C TYR A 65 -7.42 15.06 1.91
N ALA A 66 -6.30 15.25 2.62
CA ALA A 66 -5.98 14.44 3.79
C ALA A 66 -7.03 14.62 4.90
N GLU A 67 -7.52 15.85 5.14
CA GLU A 67 -8.58 16.12 6.11
C GLU A 67 -9.89 15.38 5.74
N ILE A 68 -10.36 15.50 4.50
CA ILE A 68 -11.56 14.79 4.00
C ILE A 68 -11.41 13.27 4.17
N LEU A 69 -10.22 12.73 3.87
CA LEU A 69 -9.98 11.28 3.95
C LEU A 69 -9.89 10.77 5.39
N SER A 70 -9.45 11.61 6.33
CA SER A 70 -9.19 11.24 7.73
C SER A 70 -10.41 11.29 8.63
N SER A 71 -11.46 12.05 8.29
CA SER A 71 -12.61 12.24 9.17
C SER A 71 -13.93 12.42 8.43
N SER A 72 -14.96 11.68 8.86
CA SER A 72 -16.34 11.89 8.42
C SER A 72 -16.92 13.23 8.90
N ALA A 73 -16.33 13.86 9.93
CA ALA A 73 -16.69 15.22 10.30
C ALA A 73 -16.19 16.25 9.27
N ALA A 74 -14.98 16.05 8.74
CA ALA A 74 -14.42 16.90 7.69
C ALA A 74 -15.22 16.79 6.38
N GLU A 75 -15.83 15.63 6.09
CA GLU A 75 -16.75 15.47 4.95
C GLU A 75 -17.96 16.44 5.01
N LYS A 76 -18.38 16.89 6.20
CA LYS A 76 -19.51 17.80 6.38
C LYS A 76 -19.16 19.28 6.31
N ASP A 77 -17.94 19.63 6.70
CA ASP A 77 -17.45 21.02 6.72
C ASP A 77 -16.76 21.43 5.41
N THR A 78 -16.53 20.46 4.51
CA THR A 78 -15.86 20.69 3.23
C THR A 78 -16.86 21.00 2.11
N SER A 79 -16.43 21.73 1.08
CA SER A 79 -17.28 21.97 -0.08
C SER A 79 -17.68 20.66 -0.76
N TYR A 80 -18.94 20.56 -1.20
CA TYR A 80 -19.45 19.38 -1.91
C TYR A 80 -18.57 18.99 -3.12
N GLN A 81 -18.00 19.99 -3.80
CA GLN A 81 -17.16 19.78 -4.97
C GLN A 81 -15.83 19.09 -4.61
N GLU A 82 -15.16 19.53 -3.54
CA GLU A 82 -13.91 18.90 -3.08
C GLU A 82 -14.16 17.48 -2.58
N PHE A 83 -15.24 17.26 -1.82
CA PHE A 83 -15.63 15.91 -1.40
C PHE A 83 -15.86 14.97 -2.60
N LYS A 84 -16.59 15.45 -3.61
CA LYS A 84 -16.86 14.67 -4.82
C LYS A 84 -15.59 14.34 -5.61
N GLU A 85 -14.64 15.27 -5.68
CA GLU A 85 -13.34 15.05 -6.33
C GLU A 85 -12.54 13.95 -5.63
N VAL A 86 -12.44 14.01 -4.29
CA VAL A 86 -11.75 13.00 -3.47
C VAL A 86 -12.46 11.64 -3.54
N ASP A 87 -13.79 11.59 -3.40
CA ASP A 87 -14.58 10.36 -3.51
C ASP A 87 -14.41 9.70 -4.88
N SER A 88 -14.45 10.49 -5.96
CA SER A 88 -14.24 10.00 -7.32
C SER A 88 -12.83 9.43 -7.51
N TRP A 89 -11.82 10.11 -6.97
CA TRP A 89 -10.43 9.65 -7.03
C TRP A 89 -10.22 8.33 -6.27
N VAL A 90 -10.73 8.22 -5.04
CA VAL A 90 -10.67 6.97 -4.26
C VAL A 90 -11.40 5.83 -4.99
N ARG A 91 -12.57 6.09 -5.60
CA ARG A 91 -13.27 5.07 -6.40
C ARG A 91 -12.49 4.65 -7.63
N ALA A 92 -11.79 5.58 -8.29
CA ALA A 92 -10.94 5.28 -9.42
C ALA A 92 -9.77 4.37 -9.00
N LEU A 93 -9.11 4.68 -7.88
CA LEU A 93 -8.06 3.84 -7.30
C LEU A 93 -8.53 2.42 -6.98
N VAL A 94 -9.68 2.27 -6.33
CA VAL A 94 -10.26 0.94 -6.05
C VAL A 94 -10.50 0.16 -7.34
N ARG A 95 -11.00 0.81 -8.40
CA ARG A 95 -11.18 0.15 -9.71
C ARG A 95 -9.85 -0.26 -10.33
N LYS A 96 -8.82 0.58 -10.23
CA LYS A 96 -7.47 0.29 -10.75
C LYS A 96 -6.86 -0.92 -10.03
N LEU A 97 -6.94 -0.97 -8.70
CA LEU A 97 -6.45 -2.09 -7.90
C LEU A 97 -7.20 -3.39 -8.21
N ARG A 98 -8.52 -3.34 -8.33
CA ARG A 98 -9.32 -4.52 -8.73
C ARG A 98 -8.99 -5.00 -10.14
N ALA A 99 -8.74 -4.09 -11.09
CA ALA A 99 -8.29 -4.46 -12.43
C ALA A 99 -6.92 -5.15 -12.42
N ALA A 100 -6.06 -4.80 -11.45
CA ALA A 100 -4.79 -5.48 -11.20
C ALA A 100 -4.94 -6.78 -10.39
N GLN A 101 -6.16 -7.24 -10.13
CA GLN A 101 -6.51 -8.42 -9.31
C GLN A 101 -6.03 -8.32 -7.86
N LEU A 102 -5.86 -7.10 -7.34
CA LEU A 102 -5.44 -6.88 -5.95
C LEU A 102 -6.67 -6.73 -5.03
N PRO A 103 -6.65 -7.34 -3.84
CA PRO A 103 -7.69 -7.11 -2.85
C PRO A 103 -7.62 -5.65 -2.38
N ALA A 104 -8.67 -4.89 -2.66
CA ALA A 104 -8.75 -3.49 -2.25
C ALA A 104 -10.17 -3.12 -1.83
N THR A 105 -10.33 -2.79 -0.54
CA THR A 105 -11.50 -2.09 -0.04
C THR A 105 -11.31 -0.58 -0.14
N ARG A 106 -12.40 0.16 0.02
CA ARG A 106 -12.35 1.62 0.05
C ARG A 106 -11.50 2.12 1.22
N ASP A 107 -11.60 1.47 2.37
CA ASP A 107 -10.91 1.88 3.59
C ASP A 107 -9.40 1.62 3.49
N ASP A 108 -8.99 0.50 2.87
CA ASP A 108 -7.58 0.21 2.59
C ASP A 108 -6.97 1.30 1.71
N VAL A 109 -7.64 1.67 0.62
CA VAL A 109 -7.18 2.72 -0.29
C VAL A 109 -7.09 4.07 0.42
N LYS A 110 -8.14 4.46 1.18
CA LYS A 110 -8.11 5.70 1.96
C LYS A 110 -6.90 5.73 2.90
N TYR A 111 -6.65 4.63 3.60
CA TYR A 111 -5.53 4.50 4.52
C TYR A 111 -4.17 4.66 3.81
N HIS A 112 -3.95 3.93 2.72
CA HIS A 112 -2.71 4.01 1.96
C HIS A 112 -2.44 5.41 1.40
N VAL A 113 -3.49 6.05 0.86
CA VAL A 113 -3.41 7.43 0.40
C VAL A 113 -3.03 8.37 1.53
N LEU A 114 -3.66 8.26 2.71
CA LEU A 114 -3.34 9.09 3.87
C LEU A 114 -1.88 8.93 4.31
N GLN A 115 -1.36 7.70 4.34
CA GLN A 115 0.05 7.44 4.67
C GLN A 115 0.98 8.15 3.68
N LEU A 116 0.71 8.04 2.37
CA LEU A 116 1.53 8.64 1.33
C LEU A 116 1.39 10.16 1.27
N LEU A 117 0.23 10.73 1.61
CA LEU A 117 0.06 12.17 1.80
C LEU A 117 0.81 12.67 3.05
N GLY A 118 0.92 11.85 4.09
CA GLY A 118 1.72 12.09 5.29
C GLY A 118 3.22 11.77 5.16
N ASP A 119 3.72 11.63 3.93
CA ASP A 119 5.13 11.33 3.60
C ASP A 119 5.68 9.99 4.14
N TYR A 120 4.83 9.00 4.38
CA TYR A 120 5.30 7.63 4.62
C TYR A 120 6.08 7.11 3.39
N LYS A 121 7.26 6.53 3.63
CA LYS A 121 8.09 5.89 2.61
C LYS A 121 8.39 4.46 3.02
N PHE A 122 8.43 3.56 2.04
CA PHE A 122 8.92 2.20 2.26
C PHE A 122 10.35 2.23 2.76
N ASP A 123 10.62 1.38 3.74
CA ASP A 123 12.00 1.02 4.06
C ASP A 123 12.55 0.12 2.95
N LEU A 124 13.59 0.60 2.26
CA LEU A 124 14.27 -0.15 1.22
C LEU A 124 14.88 -1.46 1.76
N ALA A 125 15.28 -1.49 3.03
CA ALA A 125 15.80 -2.69 3.66
C ALA A 125 14.73 -3.78 3.81
N SER A 126 13.49 -3.40 4.17
CA SER A 126 12.35 -4.33 4.20
C SER A 126 12.05 -4.94 2.83
N LEU A 127 12.14 -4.14 1.76
CA LEU A 127 11.92 -4.62 0.39
C LEU A 127 12.99 -5.62 -0.05
N LEU A 128 14.27 -5.29 0.13
CA LEU A 128 15.38 -6.17 -0.22
C LEU A 128 15.37 -7.47 0.58
N SER A 129 15.00 -7.40 1.86
CA SER A 129 14.85 -8.60 2.71
C SER A 129 13.79 -9.55 2.15
N LEU A 130 12.65 -9.01 1.70
CA LEU A 130 11.58 -9.79 1.09
C LEU A 130 12.02 -10.48 -0.20
N ASP A 131 12.62 -9.73 -1.14
CA ASP A 131 13.05 -10.25 -2.43
C ASP A 131 14.10 -11.36 -2.26
N ASN A 132 15.07 -11.15 -1.35
CA ASN A 132 16.07 -12.16 -1.02
C ASN A 132 15.44 -13.42 -0.42
N ARG A 133 14.41 -13.27 0.43
CA ARG A 133 13.73 -14.41 1.05
C ARG A 133 12.92 -15.20 0.03
N GLY A 134 12.21 -14.53 -0.88
CA GLY A 134 11.52 -15.16 -2.01
C GLY A 134 12.47 -15.99 -2.86
N ALA A 135 13.58 -15.39 -3.32
CA ALA A 135 14.59 -16.08 -4.12
C ALA A 135 15.20 -17.30 -3.40
N TYR A 136 15.38 -17.22 -2.08
CA TYR A 136 15.86 -18.36 -1.29
C TYR A 136 14.85 -19.52 -1.26
N LEU A 137 13.56 -19.24 -1.06
CA LEU A 137 12.53 -20.28 -1.04
C LEU A 137 12.31 -20.94 -2.40
N GLU A 138 12.41 -20.19 -3.49
CA GLU A 138 12.36 -20.73 -4.85
C GLU A 138 13.51 -21.72 -5.10
N ARG A 139 14.72 -21.39 -4.63
CA ARG A 139 15.87 -22.30 -4.73
C ARG A 139 15.66 -23.58 -3.93
N LEU A 140 15.16 -23.49 -2.70
CA LEU A 140 14.83 -24.67 -1.89
C LEU A 140 13.78 -25.56 -2.56
N ALA A 141 12.76 -24.95 -3.17
CA ALA A 141 11.73 -25.66 -3.91
C ALA A 141 12.29 -26.38 -5.15
N GLY A 142 13.24 -25.76 -5.84
CA GLY A 142 13.92 -26.32 -7.01
C GLY A 142 14.89 -27.45 -6.66
N THR A 143 15.48 -27.44 -5.46
CA THR A 143 16.37 -28.52 -5.00
C THR A 143 15.62 -29.78 -4.56
N ASP A 144 14.35 -29.70 -4.16
CA ASP A 144 13.52 -30.88 -3.84
C ASP A 144 13.15 -31.72 -5.10
N GLY A 145 13.35 -31.18 -6.30
CA GLY A 145 13.17 -31.88 -7.59
C GLY A 145 14.45 -32.51 -8.16
N ALA A 146 15.60 -32.27 -7.52
CA ALA A 146 16.91 -32.80 -7.91
C ALA A 146 17.44 -33.69 -6.77
N GLY A 147 16.73 -34.79 -6.50
CA GLY A 147 17.29 -35.87 -5.70
C GLY A 147 18.42 -36.59 -6.45
N PRO A 148 19.44 -37.12 -5.75
CA PRO A 148 20.45 -38.00 -6.34
C PRO A 148 19.85 -39.27 -6.96
#